data_AF-A0ABD6E2Q3-F1
#
_entry.id   AF-A0ABD6E2Q3-F1
#
_cell.length_a   1.000
_cell.length_b   1.000
_cell.length_c   1.000
_cell.angle_alpha   90.00
_cell.angle_beta   90.00
_cell.angle_gamma   90.00
#
_symmetry.space_group_name_H-M   'P 1'
#
loop_
_entity.id
_entity.type
_entity.pdbx_description
1 polymer ?
#
loop_
_entity_poly.entity_id
_entity_poly.type
_entity_poly.pdbx_seq_one_letter_code
_entity_poly.pdbx_strand_id
1 'polypeptide(L)'
;MTDVAQNALNKPLKKQHTYDRKATDHELYFQYEWPVRVTKRRISETDEVILNVSPPFSTSFNGVQFTWALRLSDECIETGNPEEPSSTVNIYLYYKEGPIQVVHLLSASVTVMDSSGGVMFSELPIKETEWTRGSGWPVDSEGKQMQCLTKYVHENVNGIIKAVANIRMEPGAFYPLLYLPTLSDKNRQLAEACKDYLRHAAALNSIVPGTTLSLRDVKPKMYSMHKLILTNACLEIDRRLLSVYDPEQLRNLFAHIYFNERIVPHVTRLEDYIELIEGYHASDALTLVREAERFICSRMNMVRFYYSHASDYILSIAK
;
A
#
# COMPACT_ATOMS: atom_id res chain seq x y z
N MET A 1 4.73 9.27 32.31
CA MET A 1 4.64 9.25 30.83
C MET A 1 3.76 8.10 30.29
N THR A 2 3.34 7.15 31.12
CA THR A 2 2.47 6.02 30.77
C THR A 2 0.95 6.32 30.85
N ASP A 3 0.52 7.25 31.70
CA ASP A 3 -0.92 7.49 31.94
C ASP A 3 -1.67 8.24 30.83
N VAL A 4 -0.97 9.04 30.02
CA VAL A 4 -1.60 9.82 28.95
C VAL A 4 -1.93 8.93 27.73
N ALA A 5 -1.10 7.92 27.45
CA ALA A 5 -1.33 6.94 26.40
C ALA A 5 -2.51 5.99 26.76
N GLN A 6 -2.62 5.59 28.02
CA GLN A 6 -3.74 4.76 28.50
C GLN A 6 -5.07 5.51 28.52
N ASN A 7 -5.08 6.79 28.91
CA ASN A 7 -6.31 7.60 28.89
C ASN A 7 -6.81 7.93 27.47
N ALA A 8 -5.93 7.88 26.47
CA ALA A 8 -6.37 7.96 25.10
C ALA A 8 -7.17 6.69 24.73
N LEU A 9 -6.66 5.49 25.06
CA LEU A 9 -7.19 4.18 24.63
C LEU A 9 -8.68 3.95 24.96
N ASN A 10 -9.16 4.51 26.08
CA ASN A 10 -10.51 4.23 26.59
C ASN A 10 -11.61 5.18 26.09
N LYS A 11 -11.33 6.06 25.12
CA LYS A 11 -12.37 6.97 24.57
C LYS A 11 -13.11 6.32 23.40
N PRO A 12 -14.45 6.27 23.42
CA PRO A 12 -15.24 5.80 22.29
C PRO A 12 -14.94 6.64 21.04
N LEU A 13 -14.74 5.98 19.90
CA LEU A 13 -14.59 6.60 18.57
C LEU A 13 -15.83 7.47 18.28
N LYS A 14 -15.76 8.76 18.61
CA LYS A 14 -16.78 9.73 18.19
C LYS A 14 -16.57 10.02 16.71
N LYS A 15 -17.62 9.70 15.93
CA LYS A 15 -17.92 10.04 14.52
C LYS A 15 -16.71 10.08 13.58
N GLN A 16 -16.72 9.18 12.59
CA GLN A 16 -15.87 9.28 11.41
C GLN A 16 -15.93 10.71 10.88
N HIS A 17 -14.84 11.44 11.03
CA HIS A 17 -14.70 12.74 10.41
C HIS A 17 -14.72 12.49 8.90
N THR A 18 -15.73 13.03 8.22
CA THR A 18 -15.69 13.26 6.79
C THR A 18 -14.34 13.91 6.49
N TYR A 19 -13.51 13.21 5.71
CA TYR A 19 -12.31 13.77 5.13
C TYR A 19 -12.75 14.92 4.24
N ASP A 20 -12.78 16.13 4.82
CA ASP A 20 -12.89 17.34 4.05
C ASP A 20 -11.62 17.39 3.20
N ARG A 21 -11.82 17.36 1.89
CA ARG A 21 -10.79 17.22 0.84
C ARG A 21 -10.02 18.54 0.67
N LYS A 22 -9.70 19.18 1.79
CA LYS A 22 -9.02 20.47 1.91
C LYS A 22 -7.92 20.35 2.96
N ALA A 23 -6.84 19.67 2.59
CA ALA A 23 -5.59 19.70 3.33
C ALA A 23 -4.41 19.72 2.33
N THR A 24 -4.01 20.95 1.99
CA THR A 24 -2.67 21.42 1.60
C THR A 24 -1.94 20.80 0.39
N ASP A 25 -1.58 21.70 -0.52
CA ASP A 25 -0.79 21.65 -1.76
C ASP A 25 0.64 21.05 -1.67
N HIS A 26 0.87 20.05 -0.82
CA HIS A 26 2.22 19.53 -0.59
C HIS A 26 2.44 18.23 -1.36
N GLU A 27 3.05 18.31 -2.55
CA GLU A 27 3.61 17.14 -3.23
C GLU A 27 4.69 16.47 -2.36
N LEU A 28 4.74 15.14 -2.34
CA LEU A 28 5.84 14.41 -1.70
C LEU A 28 6.92 14.13 -2.73
N TYR A 29 8.15 14.52 -2.42
CA TYR A 29 9.33 14.29 -3.25
C TYR A 29 10.22 13.22 -2.63
N PHE A 30 10.55 12.19 -3.41
CA PHE A 30 11.46 11.12 -3.04
C PHE A 30 12.59 11.02 -4.05
N GLN A 31 13.80 10.74 -3.56
CA GLN A 31 14.99 10.56 -4.38
C GLN A 31 15.73 9.30 -3.97
N TYR A 32 16.21 8.53 -4.96
CA TYR A 32 17.02 7.34 -4.76
C TYR A 32 18.23 7.37 -5.69
N GLU A 33 19.44 7.34 -5.12
CA GLU A 33 20.70 7.24 -5.86
C GLU A 33 21.13 5.76 -5.97
N TRP A 34 21.30 5.29 -7.20
CA TRP A 34 21.84 3.98 -7.52
C TRP A 34 23.21 4.10 -8.19
N PRO A 35 24.31 3.94 -7.43
CA PRO A 35 25.63 3.74 -8.02
C PRO A 35 25.70 2.33 -8.62
N VAL A 36 25.93 2.24 -9.93
CA VAL A 36 25.96 0.98 -10.67
C VAL A 36 27.26 0.84 -11.43
N ARG A 37 27.92 -0.30 -11.26
CA ARG A 37 28.97 -0.73 -12.18
C ARG A 37 28.29 -1.31 -13.42
N VAL A 38 28.46 -0.66 -14.57
CA VAL A 38 27.86 -1.13 -15.82
C VAL A 38 28.53 -2.44 -16.21
N THR A 39 27.77 -3.52 -16.33
CA THR A 39 28.31 -4.83 -16.70
C THR A 39 27.50 -5.44 -17.82
N LYS A 40 28.18 -6.12 -18.73
CA LYS A 40 27.55 -6.98 -19.71
C LYS A 40 27.30 -8.36 -19.11
N ARG A 41 26.16 -8.94 -19.45
CA ARG A 41 25.79 -10.33 -19.18
C ARG A 41 25.81 -11.09 -20.50
N ARG A 42 26.57 -12.18 -20.53
CA ARG A 42 26.55 -13.11 -21.66
C ARG A 42 25.20 -13.83 -21.71
N ILE A 43 24.52 -13.78 -22.85
CA ILE A 43 23.26 -14.49 -23.13
C ILE A 43 23.52 -15.76 -23.95
N SER A 44 24.43 -15.69 -24.92
CA SER A 44 24.81 -16.80 -25.79
C SER A 44 26.34 -16.89 -25.92
N GLU A 45 26.87 -17.81 -26.72
CA GLU A 45 28.32 -17.89 -26.95
C GLU A 45 28.89 -16.64 -27.65
N THR A 46 28.04 -15.92 -28.39
CA THR A 46 28.42 -14.74 -29.20
C THR A 46 27.84 -13.43 -28.67
N ASP A 47 26.78 -13.48 -27.86
CA ASP A 47 25.99 -12.29 -27.54
C ASP A 47 26.09 -11.92 -26.06
N GLU A 48 26.34 -10.64 -25.82
CA GLU A 48 26.36 -10.03 -24.50
C GLU A 48 25.47 -8.79 -24.48
N VAL A 49 24.73 -8.60 -23.41
CA VAL A 49 23.85 -7.43 -23.23
C VAL A 49 24.12 -6.74 -21.92
N ILE A 50 23.89 -5.44 -21.87
CA ILE A 50 23.79 -4.70 -20.61
C ILE A 50 22.46 -5.08 -19.96
N LEU A 51 22.53 -5.58 -18.74
CA LEU A 51 21.37 -5.85 -17.89
C LEU A 51 21.79 -5.71 -16.43
N ASN A 52 21.60 -4.52 -15.88
CA ASN A 52 21.83 -4.23 -14.48
C ASN A 52 20.50 -3.86 -13.81
N VAL A 53 20.28 -4.34 -12.59
CA VAL A 53 19.07 -4.06 -11.80
C VAL A 53 19.50 -3.53 -10.43
N SER A 54 18.85 -2.48 -9.95
CA SER A 54 19.14 -1.92 -8.64
C SER A 54 18.65 -2.85 -7.53
N PRO A 55 19.23 -2.76 -6.32
CA PRO A 55 18.53 -3.18 -5.13
C PRO A 55 17.13 -2.53 -5.09
N PRO A 56 16.09 -3.24 -4.61
CA PRO A 56 14.80 -2.61 -4.38
C PRO A 56 14.93 -1.46 -3.39
N PHE A 57 14.20 -0.38 -3.63
CA PHE A 57 14.16 0.79 -2.75
C PHE A 57 12.73 1.22 -2.51
N SER A 58 12.50 2.11 -1.54
CA SER A 58 11.14 2.42 -1.10
C SER A 58 10.85 3.90 -1.06
N THR A 59 9.65 4.29 -1.48
CA THR A 59 9.03 5.55 -1.08
C THR A 59 8.13 5.23 0.11
N SER A 60 8.37 5.91 1.25
CA SER A 60 7.60 5.68 2.47
C SER A 60 7.16 7.00 3.07
N PHE A 61 5.88 7.08 3.38
CA PHE A 61 5.30 8.18 4.11
C PHE A 61 4.09 7.67 4.88
N ASN A 62 3.88 8.23 6.07
CA ASN A 62 2.78 7.86 6.94
C ASN A 62 2.56 6.36 7.23
N GLY A 63 3.65 5.58 7.26
CA GLY A 63 3.58 4.13 7.52
C GLY A 63 3.08 3.32 6.32
N VAL A 64 2.87 3.96 5.17
CA VAL A 64 2.60 3.32 3.89
C VAL A 64 3.88 3.31 3.08
N GLN A 65 4.13 2.21 2.37
CA GLN A 65 5.34 2.02 1.58
C GLN A 65 5.01 1.51 0.17
N PHE A 66 5.70 2.07 -0.82
CA PHE A 66 5.79 1.52 -2.18
C PHE A 66 7.24 1.15 -2.44
N THR A 67 7.44 -0.03 -3.00
CA THR A 67 8.74 -0.60 -3.33
C THR A 67 8.95 -0.53 -4.84
N TRP A 68 10.14 -0.07 -5.22
CA TRP A 68 10.55 0.22 -6.57
C TRP A 68 11.87 -0.46 -6.92
N ALA A 69 12.21 -0.53 -8.20
CA ALA A 69 13.55 -0.90 -8.66
C ALA A 69 13.89 -0.15 -9.96
N LEU A 70 15.17 0.14 -10.17
CA LEU A 70 15.68 0.62 -11.44
C LEU A 70 16.26 -0.54 -12.25
N ARG A 71 16.11 -0.49 -13.58
CA ARG A 71 16.77 -1.43 -14.51
C ARG A 71 17.45 -0.64 -15.61
N LEU A 72 18.73 -0.89 -15.83
CA LEU A 72 19.50 -0.42 -16.98
C LEU A 72 19.64 -1.61 -17.96
N SER A 73 19.14 -1.49 -19.18
CA SER A 73 19.15 -2.60 -20.14
C SER A 73 19.33 -2.17 -21.58
N ASP A 74 20.01 -3.02 -22.36
CA ASP A 74 19.93 -2.98 -23.82
C ASP A 74 18.54 -3.41 -24.29
N GLU A 75 17.97 -2.64 -25.21
CA GLU A 75 16.76 -2.92 -25.95
C GLU A 75 17.14 -3.19 -27.40
N CYS A 76 16.80 -4.38 -27.88
CA CYS A 76 17.01 -4.74 -29.27
C CYS A 76 15.92 -4.04 -30.10
N ILE A 77 16.32 -3.07 -30.93
CA ILE A 77 15.43 -2.45 -31.90
C ILE A 77 15.73 -3.12 -33.24
N GLU A 78 14.73 -3.74 -33.86
CA GLU A 78 14.84 -4.14 -35.27
C GLU A 78 14.89 -2.88 -36.13
N THR A 79 16.07 -2.29 -36.29
CA THR A 79 16.30 -1.23 -37.26
C THR A 79 16.47 -1.89 -38.62
N GLY A 80 15.55 -1.64 -39.56
CA GLY A 80 15.67 -2.08 -40.96
C GLY A 80 16.87 -1.46 -41.71
N ASN A 81 17.76 -0.79 -40.99
CA ASN A 81 18.96 -0.13 -41.48
C ASN A 81 20.20 -0.74 -40.78
N PRO A 82 21.10 -1.44 -41.51
CA PRO A 82 22.24 -2.15 -40.94
C PRO A 82 23.35 -1.25 -40.38
N GLU A 83 23.27 0.07 -40.57
CA GLU A 83 24.23 1.05 -40.03
C GLU A 83 23.85 1.62 -38.65
N GLU A 84 22.62 1.39 -38.17
CA GLU A 84 22.20 1.82 -36.84
C GLU A 84 22.56 0.76 -35.79
N PRO A 85 23.00 1.15 -34.58
CA PRO A 85 23.29 0.19 -33.52
C PRO A 85 22.03 -0.64 -33.24
N SER A 86 22.16 -1.96 -33.35
CA SER A 86 21.06 -2.92 -33.16
C SER A 86 20.51 -2.94 -31.73
N SER A 87 21.18 -2.27 -30.78
CA SER A 87 20.79 -2.16 -29.39
C SER A 87 20.81 -0.71 -28.91
N THR A 88 19.75 -0.29 -28.23
CA THR A 88 19.70 1.00 -27.51
C THR A 88 19.64 0.75 -26.00
N VAL A 89 20.37 1.54 -25.21
CA VAL A 89 20.34 1.40 -23.75
C VAL A 89 19.23 2.30 -23.20
N ASN A 90 18.42 1.75 -22.30
CA ASN A 90 17.40 2.51 -21.59
C ASN A 90 17.40 2.21 -20.08
N ILE A 91 16.86 3.15 -19.30
CA ILE A 91 16.67 3.04 -17.85
C ILE A 91 15.19 2.97 -17.55
N TYR A 92 14.78 1.99 -16.75
CA TYR A 92 13.39 1.76 -16.36
C TYR A 92 13.21 1.97 -14.87
N LEU A 93 12.05 2.51 -14.49
CA LEU A 93 11.55 2.49 -13.11
C LEU A 93 10.42 1.46 -12.99
N TYR A 94 10.59 0.47 -12.13
CA TYR A 94 9.63 -0.60 -11.86
C TYR A 94 8.89 -0.37 -10.56
N TYR A 95 7.56 -0.51 -10.60
CA TYR A 95 6.74 -0.63 -9.40
C TYR A 95 6.68 -2.10 -8.98
N LYS A 96 7.42 -2.46 -7.94
CA LYS A 96 7.56 -3.86 -7.52
C LYS A 96 6.41 -4.31 -6.63
N GLU A 97 6.13 -3.54 -5.57
CA GLU A 97 5.19 -3.92 -4.53
C GLU A 97 4.68 -2.69 -3.77
N GLY A 98 3.46 -2.75 -3.24
CA GLY A 98 2.87 -1.68 -2.44
C GLY A 98 1.42 -2.01 -2.07
N PRO A 99 0.71 -1.12 -1.37
CA PRO A 99 -0.63 -1.41 -0.81
C PRO A 99 -1.71 -1.63 -1.88
N ILE A 100 -1.51 -1.12 -3.10
CA ILE A 100 -2.49 -1.13 -4.19
C ILE A 100 -1.92 -1.74 -5.46
N GLN A 101 -2.80 -2.29 -6.30
CA GLN A 101 -2.41 -2.87 -7.58
C GLN A 101 -1.96 -1.80 -8.58
N VAL A 102 -2.59 -0.62 -8.56
CA VAL A 102 -2.29 0.48 -9.47
C VAL A 102 -2.03 1.73 -8.65
N VAL A 103 -0.90 2.40 -8.88
CA VAL A 103 -0.53 3.66 -8.23
C VAL A 103 -0.30 4.74 -9.29
N HIS A 104 -0.70 5.96 -8.97
CA HIS A 104 -0.44 7.12 -9.80
C HIS A 104 0.67 7.98 -9.17
N LEU A 105 1.66 8.35 -9.96
CA LEU A 105 2.69 9.32 -9.59
C LEU A 105 2.38 10.64 -10.29
N LEU A 106 2.69 11.74 -9.62
CA LEU A 106 2.60 13.07 -10.21
C LEU A 106 3.65 13.25 -11.32
N SER A 107 4.86 12.72 -11.09
CA SER A 107 5.93 12.66 -12.08
C SER A 107 7.01 11.68 -11.63
N ALA A 108 7.72 11.10 -12.58
CA ALA A 108 8.98 10.39 -12.33
C ALA A 108 10.04 10.81 -13.35
N SER A 109 11.29 10.92 -12.92
CA SER A 109 12.43 11.20 -13.79
C SER A 109 13.70 10.52 -13.29
N VAL A 110 14.68 10.35 -14.18
CA VAL A 110 16.00 9.83 -13.84
C VAL A 110 17.07 10.83 -14.24
N THR A 111 17.98 11.13 -13.32
CA THR A 111 19.21 11.87 -13.61
C THR A 111 20.38 10.90 -13.64
N VAL A 112 21.21 10.97 -14.69
CA VAL A 112 22.41 10.13 -14.83
C VAL A 112 23.63 10.99 -14.59
N MET A 113 24.47 10.56 -13.65
CA MET A 113 25.72 11.22 -13.30
C MET A 113 26.92 10.29 -13.52
N ASP A 114 28.08 10.88 -13.71
CA ASP A 114 29.36 10.17 -13.68
C ASP A 114 29.75 9.74 -12.25
N SER A 115 30.87 9.03 -12.13
CA SER A 115 31.40 8.58 -10.83
C SER A 115 31.78 9.71 -9.86
N SER A 116 32.08 10.91 -10.38
CA SER A 116 32.44 12.11 -9.61
C SER A 116 31.23 12.96 -9.21
N GLY A 117 30.04 12.64 -9.71
CA GLY A 117 28.80 13.39 -9.47
C GLY A 117 28.51 14.46 -10.53
N GLY A 118 29.28 14.50 -11.64
CA GLY A 118 28.98 15.35 -12.79
C GLY A 118 27.72 14.87 -13.49
N VAL A 119 26.74 15.76 -13.69
CA VAL A 119 25.48 15.44 -14.36
C VAL A 119 25.72 15.29 -15.86
N MET A 120 25.48 14.08 -16.38
CA MET A 120 25.60 13.77 -17.82
C MET A 120 24.26 13.88 -18.53
N PHE A 121 23.18 13.45 -17.86
CA PHE A 121 21.80 13.57 -18.33
C PHE A 121 20.92 14.04 -17.18
N SER A 122 20.29 15.20 -17.34
CA SER A 122 19.46 15.80 -16.30
C SER A 122 17.99 15.46 -16.50
N GLU A 123 17.33 15.00 -15.44
CA GLU A 123 15.87 14.84 -15.34
C GLU A 123 15.20 14.20 -16.57
N LEU A 124 15.73 13.08 -17.06
CA LEU A 124 15.12 12.30 -18.14
C LEU A 124 13.70 11.86 -17.69
N PRO A 125 12.63 12.33 -18.33
CA PRO A 125 11.27 12.11 -17.85
C PRO A 125 10.83 10.67 -18.10
N ILE A 126 9.90 10.18 -17.29
CA ILE A 126 9.08 8.99 -17.59
C ILE A 126 7.67 9.52 -17.86
N LYS A 127 7.16 9.31 -19.09
CA LYS A 127 5.91 9.93 -19.57
C LYS A 127 4.67 9.35 -18.87
N GLU A 128 4.72 8.07 -18.52
CA GLU A 128 3.61 7.39 -17.86
C GLU A 128 3.38 7.94 -16.46
N THR A 129 2.10 7.99 -16.06
CA THR A 129 1.66 8.45 -14.74
C THR A 129 0.88 7.37 -13.98
N GLU A 130 0.74 6.18 -14.55
CA GLU A 130 0.06 5.03 -13.96
C GLU A 130 1.01 3.83 -13.93
N TRP A 131 1.20 3.24 -12.75
CA TRP A 131 2.05 2.07 -12.54
C TRP A 131 1.22 0.93 -11.98
N THR A 132 1.18 -0.18 -12.71
CA THR A 132 0.59 -1.42 -12.22
C THR A 132 1.67 -2.23 -11.50
N ARG A 133 1.35 -2.91 -10.40
CA ARG A 133 2.31 -3.73 -9.67
C ARG A 133 2.92 -4.78 -10.60
N GLY A 134 4.25 -4.78 -10.68
CA GLY A 134 5.06 -5.59 -11.59
C GLY A 134 5.38 -4.90 -12.93
N SER A 135 4.81 -3.74 -13.22
CA SER A 135 5.12 -2.96 -14.42
C SER A 135 6.34 -2.07 -14.21
N GLY A 136 6.98 -1.69 -15.32
CA GLY A 136 8.03 -0.68 -15.31
C GLY A 136 8.02 0.09 -16.62
N TRP A 137 8.35 1.36 -16.52
CA TRP A 137 8.30 2.29 -17.64
C TRP A 137 9.70 2.85 -17.93
N PRO A 138 10.08 2.99 -19.21
CA PRO A 138 11.36 3.55 -19.61
C PRO A 138 11.44 5.04 -19.36
N VAL A 139 12.67 5.57 -19.29
CA VAL A 139 12.87 6.99 -19.54
C VAL A 139 12.55 7.29 -21.00
N ASP A 140 11.81 8.36 -21.17
CA ASP A 140 11.48 8.93 -22.45
C ASP A 140 12.65 9.81 -22.91
N SER A 141 13.53 9.21 -23.70
CA SER A 141 14.58 9.92 -24.41
C SER A 141 14.37 9.74 -25.91
N GLU A 142 14.16 10.85 -26.63
CA GLU A 142 13.91 10.83 -28.07
C GLU A 142 15.23 10.91 -28.87
N GLY A 143 15.29 10.17 -29.97
CA GLY A 143 16.32 10.25 -31.02
C GLY A 143 17.76 10.42 -30.54
N LYS A 144 18.28 11.65 -30.66
CA LYS A 144 19.69 11.98 -30.33
C LYS A 144 20.02 11.78 -28.85
N GLN A 145 19.09 12.04 -27.94
CA GLN A 145 19.35 11.90 -26.51
C GLN A 145 19.50 10.43 -26.12
N MET A 146 18.68 9.55 -26.69
CA MET A 146 18.79 8.10 -26.53
C MET A 146 20.11 7.58 -27.10
N GLN A 147 20.53 8.06 -28.27
CA GLN A 147 21.82 7.70 -28.87
C GLN A 147 23.00 8.14 -28.00
N CYS A 148 22.95 9.36 -27.43
CA CYS A 148 23.96 9.85 -26.50
C CYS A 148 24.01 9.03 -25.22
N LEU A 149 22.85 8.67 -24.63
CA LEU A 149 22.78 7.82 -23.45
C LEU A 149 23.35 6.43 -23.73
N THR A 150 22.95 5.82 -24.85
CA THR A 150 23.45 4.53 -25.32
C THR A 150 24.96 4.53 -25.48
N LYS A 151 25.50 5.52 -26.19
CA LYS A 151 26.94 5.68 -26.37
C LYS A 151 27.65 5.85 -25.03
N TYR A 152 27.15 6.73 -24.17
CA TYR A 152 27.74 6.99 -22.85
C TYR A 152 27.80 5.72 -21.99
N VAL A 153 26.71 4.94 -21.93
CA VAL A 153 26.68 3.72 -21.12
C VAL A 153 27.62 2.65 -21.69
N HIS A 154 27.68 2.47 -23.02
CA HIS A 154 28.62 1.53 -23.63
C HIS A 154 30.09 1.92 -23.43
N GLU A 155 30.41 3.22 -23.50
CA GLU A 155 31.76 3.73 -23.22
C GLU A 155 32.16 3.53 -21.74
N ASN A 156 31.17 3.42 -20.84
CA ASN A 156 31.37 3.22 -19.41
C ASN A 156 31.17 1.77 -18.96
N VAL A 157 31.21 0.78 -19.85
CA VAL A 157 31.21 -0.64 -19.47
C VAL A 157 32.41 -0.94 -18.57
N ASN A 158 32.17 -1.64 -17.46
CA ASN A 158 33.06 -1.86 -16.32
C ASN A 158 33.37 -0.62 -15.46
N GLY A 159 32.94 0.57 -15.89
CA GLY A 159 32.94 1.81 -15.11
C GLY A 159 31.74 1.91 -14.17
N ILE A 160 31.76 2.94 -13.31
CA ILE A 160 30.66 3.25 -12.38
C ILE A 160 29.94 4.50 -12.88
N ILE A 161 28.62 4.39 -13.04
CA ILE A 161 27.71 5.52 -13.25
C ILE A 161 26.73 5.60 -12.08
N LYS A 162 26.07 6.75 -11.90
CA LYS A 162 25.01 6.92 -10.90
C LYS A 162 23.70 7.23 -11.60
N ALA A 163 22.67 6.43 -11.34
CA ALA A 163 21.30 6.73 -11.77
C ALA A 163 20.49 7.20 -10.55
N VAL A 164 19.95 8.40 -10.63
CA VAL A 164 19.17 9.02 -9.55
C VAL A 164 17.71 9.07 -9.97
N ALA A 165 16.86 8.26 -9.35
CA ALA A 165 15.41 8.31 -9.55
C ALA A 165 14.81 9.42 -8.69
N ASN A 166 14.00 10.27 -9.31
CA ASN A 166 13.21 11.31 -8.65
C ASN A 166 11.73 10.97 -8.83
N ILE A 167 11.00 10.82 -7.74
CA ILE A 167 9.60 10.38 -7.72
C ILE A 167 8.76 11.41 -6.97
N ARG A 168 7.67 11.89 -7.59
CA ARG A 168 6.69 12.77 -6.95
C ARG A 168 5.35 12.09 -6.81
N MET A 169 4.74 12.20 -5.63
CA MET A 169 3.49 11.52 -5.29
C MET A 169 2.56 12.43 -4.50
N GLU A 170 1.26 12.23 -4.64
CA GLU A 170 0.28 12.88 -3.78
C GLU A 170 0.35 12.30 -2.35
N PRO A 171 0.26 13.12 -1.29
CA PRO A 171 0.16 12.61 0.09
C PRO A 171 -1.00 11.65 0.32
N GLY A 172 -2.10 11.82 -0.43
CA GLY A 172 -3.25 10.92 -0.40
C GLY A 172 -2.88 9.48 -0.74
N ALA A 173 -1.88 9.28 -1.62
CA ALA A 173 -1.35 7.97 -1.94
C ALA A 173 -0.61 7.30 -0.78
N PHE A 174 -0.52 7.92 0.40
CA PHE A 174 0.07 7.34 1.61
C PHE A 174 -0.91 7.38 2.78
N TYR A 175 -2.21 7.46 2.50
CA TYR A 175 -3.25 7.43 3.52
C TYR A 175 -3.78 5.99 3.72
N PRO A 176 -3.43 5.29 4.83
CA PRO A 176 -3.71 3.86 4.99
C PRO A 176 -5.19 3.50 4.86
N LEU A 177 -6.08 4.39 5.34
CA LEU A 177 -7.53 4.10 5.33
C LEU A 177 -8.14 4.13 3.91
N LEU A 178 -7.47 4.69 2.90
CA LEU A 178 -7.96 4.65 1.52
C LEU A 178 -7.86 3.25 0.90
N TYR A 179 -7.05 2.37 1.46
CA TYR A 179 -6.91 0.98 0.97
C TYR A 179 -7.92 0.03 1.59
N LEU A 180 -8.64 0.49 2.62
CA LEU A 180 -9.63 -0.30 3.31
C LEU A 180 -11.02 -0.03 2.70
N PRO A 181 -11.93 -1.02 2.66
CA PRO A 181 -13.25 -0.84 2.06
C PRO A 181 -13.97 0.39 2.63
N THR A 182 -14.66 1.16 1.78
CA THR A 182 -15.40 2.33 2.27
C THR A 182 -16.64 1.87 3.02
N LEU A 183 -16.85 2.43 4.21
CA LEU A 183 -18.06 2.20 5.00
C LEU A 183 -19.11 3.21 4.51
N SER A 184 -20.13 2.72 3.81
CA SER A 184 -21.21 3.59 3.34
C SER A 184 -22.14 3.93 4.51
N ASP A 185 -21.77 4.94 5.29
CA ASP A 185 -22.61 5.52 6.36
C ASP A 185 -23.92 6.13 5.82
N LYS A 186 -24.04 6.27 4.50
CA LYS A 186 -25.25 6.78 3.83
C LYS A 186 -26.45 5.86 3.98
N ASN A 187 -26.23 4.59 4.29
CA ASN A 187 -27.28 3.59 4.32
C ASN A 187 -27.77 3.30 5.74
N ARG A 188 -28.47 4.29 6.32
CA ARG A 188 -28.97 4.24 7.70
C ARG A 188 -29.83 3.02 8.00
N GLN A 189 -30.62 2.57 7.02
CA GLN A 189 -31.48 1.39 7.16
C GLN A 189 -30.66 0.11 7.32
N LEU A 190 -29.64 -0.09 6.49
CA LEU A 190 -28.73 -1.23 6.61
C LEU A 190 -27.95 -1.23 7.92
N ALA A 191 -27.46 -0.05 8.33
CA ALA A 191 -26.75 0.12 9.60
C ALA A 191 -27.63 -0.22 10.81
N GLU A 192 -28.90 0.19 10.81
CA GLU A 192 -29.83 -0.14 11.89
C GLU A 192 -30.16 -1.63 11.91
N ALA A 193 -30.40 -2.26 10.75
CA ALA A 193 -30.62 -3.69 10.66
C ALA A 193 -29.44 -4.51 11.21
N CYS A 194 -28.20 -4.06 10.95
CA CYS A 194 -26.99 -4.66 11.52
C CYS A 194 -26.96 -4.56 13.06
N LYS A 195 -27.27 -3.39 13.62
CA LYS A 195 -27.32 -3.18 15.08
C LYS A 195 -28.43 -3.98 15.72
N ASP A 196 -29.60 -4.02 15.10
CA ASP A 196 -30.74 -4.78 15.58
C ASP A 196 -30.43 -6.27 15.65
N TYR A 197 -29.75 -6.82 14.64
CA TYR A 197 -29.28 -8.20 14.70
C TYR A 197 -28.40 -8.46 15.94
N LEU A 198 -27.42 -7.58 16.21
CA LEU A 198 -26.53 -7.72 17.37
C LEU A 198 -27.25 -7.56 18.71
N ARG A 199 -28.27 -6.69 18.80
CA ARG A 199 -29.11 -6.54 20.00
C ARG A 199 -29.91 -7.80 20.26
N HIS A 200 -30.56 -8.35 19.22
CA HIS A 200 -31.34 -9.59 19.33
C HIS A 200 -30.46 -10.78 19.70
N ALA A 201 -29.29 -10.92 19.08
CA ALA A 201 -28.34 -11.98 19.37
C ALA A 201 -27.85 -11.96 20.84
N ALA A 202 -27.63 -10.75 21.40
CA ALA A 202 -27.26 -10.60 22.81
C ALA A 202 -28.41 -10.90 23.77
N ALA A 203 -29.64 -10.53 23.42
CA ALA A 203 -30.82 -10.85 24.25
C ALA A 203 -31.08 -12.35 24.34
N LEU A 204 -30.71 -13.11 23.29
CA LEU A 204 -30.94 -14.56 23.21
C LEU A 204 -29.79 -15.41 23.78
N ASN A 205 -28.68 -14.79 24.23
CA ASN A 205 -27.43 -15.50 24.59
C ASN A 205 -26.93 -16.49 23.52
N SER A 206 -27.36 -16.30 22.27
CA SER A 206 -27.08 -17.17 21.14
C SER A 206 -26.97 -16.30 19.89
N ILE A 207 -25.77 -16.23 19.33
CA ILE A 207 -25.47 -15.41 18.15
C ILE A 207 -25.66 -16.24 16.87
N VAL A 208 -25.63 -17.58 16.96
CA VAL A 208 -25.81 -18.49 15.83
C VAL A 208 -26.76 -19.62 16.23
N PRO A 209 -27.95 -19.76 15.60
CA PRO A 209 -28.86 -20.87 15.86
C PRO A 209 -28.16 -22.23 15.71
N GLY A 210 -28.27 -23.10 16.71
CA GLY A 210 -27.74 -24.48 16.65
C GLY A 210 -26.29 -24.68 17.12
N THR A 211 -25.61 -23.66 17.64
CA THR A 211 -24.27 -23.83 18.24
C THR A 211 -24.32 -24.03 19.76
N THR A 212 -24.37 -25.28 20.22
CA THR A 212 -24.08 -25.66 21.61
C THR A 212 -22.58 -25.76 21.81
N LEU A 213 -21.89 -24.64 22.02
CA LEU A 213 -20.47 -24.64 22.37
C LEU A 213 -20.24 -23.84 23.65
N SER A 214 -19.73 -24.52 24.67
CA SER A 214 -19.33 -23.92 25.95
C SER A 214 -18.13 -23.00 25.72
N LEU A 215 -18.21 -21.76 26.20
CA LEU A 215 -17.16 -20.71 26.15
C LEU A 215 -15.81 -21.10 26.81
N ARG A 216 -15.64 -22.35 27.21
CA ARG A 216 -14.47 -22.86 27.95
C ARG A 216 -13.41 -23.54 27.08
N ASP A 217 -13.66 -23.77 25.79
CA ASP A 217 -12.72 -24.45 24.91
C ASP A 217 -11.93 -23.49 24.01
N VAL A 218 -10.68 -23.24 24.43
CA VAL A 218 -9.45 -22.99 23.65
C VAL A 218 -9.56 -22.01 22.46
N LYS A 219 -8.95 -20.82 22.66
CA LYS A 219 -8.71 -19.68 21.74
C LYS A 219 -8.88 -19.88 20.21
N PRO A 220 -8.34 -20.92 19.53
CA PRO A 220 -8.57 -21.18 18.10
C PRO A 220 -10.05 -21.34 17.70
N LYS A 221 -10.96 -21.68 18.62
CA LYS A 221 -12.41 -21.67 18.33
C LYS A 221 -12.99 -20.25 18.28
N MET A 222 -12.42 -19.27 19.00
CA MET A 222 -12.99 -17.92 19.10
C MET A 222 -12.98 -17.16 17.77
N TYR A 223 -11.85 -17.19 17.03
CA TYR A 223 -11.74 -16.50 15.74
C TYR A 223 -12.65 -17.11 14.68
N SER A 224 -12.72 -18.44 14.63
CA SER A 224 -13.67 -19.18 13.79
C SER A 224 -15.12 -18.88 14.15
N MET A 225 -15.43 -18.68 15.42
CA MET A 225 -16.77 -18.25 15.86
C MET A 225 -17.09 -16.83 15.39
N HIS A 226 -16.14 -15.90 15.43
CA HIS A 226 -16.35 -14.55 14.90
C HIS A 226 -16.65 -14.56 13.39
N LYS A 227 -15.96 -15.41 12.63
CA LYS A 227 -16.27 -15.65 11.21
C LYS A 227 -17.68 -16.22 11.04
N LEU A 228 -18.06 -17.22 11.84
CA LEU A 228 -19.39 -17.83 11.77
C LEU A 228 -20.51 -16.84 12.09
N ILE A 229 -20.33 -16.00 13.11
CA ILE A 229 -21.24 -14.92 13.47
C ILE A 229 -21.40 -13.95 12.29
N LEU A 230 -20.28 -13.53 11.69
CA LEU A 230 -20.28 -12.63 10.54
C LEU A 230 -21.09 -13.20 9.38
N THR A 231 -20.82 -14.45 9.00
CA THR A 231 -21.52 -15.15 7.92
C THR A 231 -23.01 -15.28 8.21
N ASN A 232 -23.38 -15.76 9.40
CA ASN A 232 -24.78 -15.97 9.77
C ASN A 232 -25.56 -14.66 9.82
N ALA A 233 -24.95 -13.59 10.36
CA ALA A 233 -25.56 -12.29 10.41
C ALA A 233 -25.81 -11.71 9.02
N CYS A 234 -24.82 -11.81 8.12
CA CYS A 234 -24.98 -11.32 6.75
C CYS A 234 -26.13 -12.05 6.04
N LEU A 235 -26.23 -13.38 6.17
CA LEU A 235 -27.32 -14.15 5.59
C LEU A 235 -28.70 -13.75 6.14
N GLU A 236 -28.83 -13.61 7.45
CA GLU A 236 -30.12 -13.27 8.07
C GLU A 236 -30.54 -11.82 7.80
N ILE A 237 -29.59 -10.88 7.80
CA ILE A 237 -29.85 -9.48 7.48
C ILE A 237 -30.23 -9.34 6.00
N ASP A 238 -29.51 -10.01 5.09
CA ASP A 238 -29.81 -10.00 3.66
C ASP A 238 -31.23 -10.54 3.38
N ARG A 239 -31.58 -11.66 4.04
CA ARG A 239 -32.93 -12.24 3.96
C ARG A 239 -34.02 -11.28 4.45
N ARG A 240 -33.79 -10.59 5.58
CA ARG A 240 -34.75 -9.60 6.13
C ARG A 240 -34.91 -8.38 5.24
N LEU A 241 -33.85 -8.00 4.54
CA LEU A 241 -33.81 -6.85 3.65
C LEU A 241 -34.07 -7.21 2.18
N LEU A 242 -34.48 -8.45 1.90
CA LEU A 242 -34.86 -8.94 0.57
C LEU A 242 -33.77 -8.72 -0.49
N SER A 243 -32.50 -8.88 -0.11
CA SER A 243 -31.33 -8.74 -1.00
C SER A 243 -31.27 -7.42 -1.78
N VAL A 244 -31.79 -6.33 -1.18
CA VAL A 244 -31.78 -4.97 -1.76
C VAL A 244 -30.38 -4.36 -1.81
N TYR A 245 -29.46 -4.84 -0.97
CA TYR A 245 -28.14 -4.25 -0.81
C TYR A 245 -27.04 -5.13 -1.38
N ASP A 246 -25.95 -4.49 -1.80
CA ASP A 246 -24.76 -5.20 -2.24
C ASP A 246 -24.18 -6.06 -1.08
N PRO A 247 -23.92 -7.36 -1.32
CA PRO A 247 -23.43 -8.27 -0.27
C PRO A 247 -22.09 -7.85 0.34
N GLU A 248 -21.22 -7.19 -0.44
CA GLU A 248 -19.94 -6.69 0.08
C GLU A 248 -20.13 -5.47 0.98
N GLN A 249 -21.02 -4.53 0.62
CA GLN A 249 -21.39 -3.41 1.48
C GLN A 249 -21.97 -3.89 2.82
N LEU A 250 -22.90 -4.85 2.80
CA LEU A 250 -23.45 -5.46 4.01
C LEU A 250 -22.35 -6.10 4.86
N ARG A 251 -21.51 -6.93 4.26
CA ARG A 251 -20.43 -7.64 4.97
C ARG A 251 -19.45 -6.66 5.62
N ASN A 252 -19.01 -5.64 4.90
CA ASN A 252 -18.06 -4.65 5.41
C ASN A 252 -18.68 -3.80 6.54
N LEU A 253 -19.93 -3.36 6.37
CA LEU A 253 -20.63 -2.57 7.39
C LEU A 253 -20.92 -3.38 8.65
N PHE A 254 -21.41 -4.61 8.51
CA PHE A 254 -21.67 -5.47 9.66
C PHE A 254 -20.37 -5.83 10.39
N ALA A 255 -19.30 -6.15 9.66
CA ALA A 255 -17.98 -6.39 10.25
C ALA A 255 -17.50 -5.19 11.06
N HIS A 256 -17.63 -3.97 10.53
CA HIS A 256 -17.27 -2.74 11.23
C HIS A 256 -18.05 -2.55 12.54
N ILE A 257 -19.38 -2.71 12.49
CA ILE A 257 -20.24 -2.56 13.68
C ILE A 257 -19.91 -3.65 14.71
N TYR A 258 -19.83 -4.91 14.27
CA TYR A 258 -19.50 -6.05 15.11
C TYR A 258 -18.13 -5.88 15.78
N PHE A 259 -17.11 -5.48 15.02
CA PHE A 259 -15.76 -5.25 15.53
C PHE A 259 -15.76 -4.18 16.62
N ASN A 260 -16.37 -3.02 16.36
CA ASN A 260 -16.39 -1.93 17.33
C ASN A 260 -17.26 -2.20 18.57
N GLU A 261 -18.40 -2.88 18.44
CA GLU A 261 -19.32 -3.10 19.56
C GLU A 261 -18.98 -4.36 20.37
N ARG A 262 -18.36 -5.38 19.75
CA ARG A 262 -18.13 -6.69 20.40
C ARG A 262 -16.67 -7.04 20.59
N ILE A 263 -15.77 -6.60 19.71
CA ILE A 263 -14.35 -6.97 19.79
C ILE A 263 -13.57 -5.89 20.53
N VAL A 264 -13.58 -4.64 20.04
CA VAL A 264 -12.80 -3.51 20.58
C VAL A 264 -12.91 -3.34 22.11
N PRO A 265 -14.08 -3.48 22.77
CA PRO A 265 -14.17 -3.32 24.23
C PRO A 265 -13.33 -4.31 25.03
N HIS A 266 -12.92 -5.42 24.42
CA HIS A 266 -12.10 -6.46 25.04
C HIS A 266 -10.62 -6.37 24.66
N VAL A 267 -10.24 -5.39 23.83
CA VAL A 267 -8.86 -5.18 23.39
C VAL A 267 -8.25 -4.06 24.22
N THR A 268 -7.21 -4.37 24.99
CA THR A 268 -6.68 -3.45 26.01
C THR A 268 -5.29 -2.93 25.69
N ARG A 269 -4.51 -3.68 24.90
CA ARG A 269 -3.11 -3.36 24.57
C ARG A 269 -2.81 -3.64 23.11
N LEU A 270 -1.66 -3.16 22.64
CA LEU A 270 -1.25 -3.34 21.24
C LEU A 270 -1.10 -4.82 20.87
N GLU A 271 -0.55 -5.62 21.79
CA GLU A 271 -0.29 -7.05 21.60
C GLU A 271 -1.60 -7.82 21.38
N ASP A 272 -2.69 -7.39 22.02
CA ASP A 272 -4.00 -7.99 21.84
C ASP A 272 -4.48 -7.80 20.38
N TYR A 273 -4.12 -6.70 19.69
CA TYR A 273 -4.44 -6.51 18.27
C TYR A 273 -3.61 -7.40 17.34
N ILE A 274 -2.34 -7.63 17.68
CA ILE A 274 -1.49 -8.56 16.92
C ILE A 274 -2.07 -9.97 17.01
N GLU A 275 -2.45 -10.41 18.22
CA GLU A 275 -3.11 -11.71 18.44
C GLU A 275 -4.43 -11.82 17.64
N LEU A 276 -5.23 -10.75 17.59
CA LEU A 276 -6.45 -10.70 16.77
C LEU A 276 -6.16 -10.86 15.28
N ILE A 277 -5.18 -10.12 14.74
CA ILE A 277 -4.83 -10.16 13.31
C ILE A 277 -4.35 -11.57 12.93
N GLU A 278 -3.43 -12.14 13.71
CA GLU A 278 -2.92 -13.50 13.49
C GLU A 278 -4.04 -14.54 13.57
N GLY A 279 -4.90 -14.44 14.58
CA GLY A 279 -6.05 -15.33 14.76
C GLY A 279 -7.08 -15.24 13.63
N TYR A 280 -7.36 -14.05 13.11
CA TYR A 280 -8.25 -13.85 11.97
C TYR A 280 -7.63 -14.30 10.65
N HIS A 281 -6.32 -14.14 10.46
CA HIS A 281 -5.63 -14.74 9.32
C HIS A 281 -5.72 -16.28 9.36
N ALA A 282 -5.43 -16.88 10.51
CA ALA A 282 -5.46 -18.34 10.67
C ALA A 282 -6.87 -18.94 10.48
N SER A 283 -7.92 -18.16 10.74
CA SER A 283 -9.33 -18.56 10.54
C SER A 283 -9.94 -18.09 9.23
N ASP A 284 -9.16 -17.42 8.37
CA ASP A 284 -9.61 -16.86 7.09
C ASP A 284 -10.82 -15.89 7.28
N ALA A 285 -10.72 -15.03 8.29
CA ALA A 285 -11.70 -13.99 8.60
C ALA A 285 -11.22 -12.62 8.09
N LEU A 286 -10.85 -12.53 6.80
CA LEU A 286 -10.17 -11.36 6.21
C LEU A 286 -10.92 -10.03 6.38
N THR A 287 -12.27 -10.04 6.45
CA THR A 287 -13.03 -8.82 6.72
C THR A 287 -12.77 -8.27 8.13
N LEU A 288 -12.55 -9.14 9.12
CA LEU A 288 -12.21 -8.73 10.48
C LEU A 288 -10.74 -8.32 10.61
N VAL A 289 -9.83 -8.92 9.81
CA VAL A 289 -8.45 -8.42 9.66
C VAL A 289 -8.47 -6.95 9.24
N ARG A 290 -9.22 -6.62 8.18
CA ARG A 290 -9.35 -5.24 7.67
C ARG A 290 -9.89 -4.27 8.71
N GLU A 291 -10.80 -4.69 9.59
CA GLU A 291 -11.32 -3.82 10.65
C GLU A 291 -10.34 -3.65 11.81
N ALA A 292 -9.53 -4.67 12.12
CA ALA A 292 -8.41 -4.51 13.04
C ALA A 292 -7.37 -3.53 12.49
N GLU A 293 -7.00 -3.66 11.21
CA GLU A 293 -6.12 -2.73 10.50
C GLU A 293 -6.70 -1.31 10.48
N ARG A 294 -8.01 -1.17 10.17
CA ARG A 294 -8.73 0.12 10.19
C ARG A 294 -8.63 0.78 11.55
N PHE A 295 -8.87 0.02 12.61
CA PHE A 295 -8.81 0.52 13.97
C PHE A 295 -7.41 1.01 14.32
N ILE A 296 -6.37 0.19 14.07
CA ILE A 296 -4.97 0.54 14.32
C ILE A 296 -4.59 1.81 13.55
N CYS A 297 -4.89 1.87 12.26
CA CYS A 297 -4.61 3.03 11.41
C CYS A 297 -5.32 4.29 11.90
N SER A 298 -6.61 4.19 12.24
CA SER A 298 -7.39 5.32 12.77
C SER A 298 -6.83 5.82 14.10
N ARG A 299 -6.31 4.89 14.93
CA ARG A 299 -5.73 5.20 16.24
C ARG A 299 -4.37 5.87 16.13
N MET A 300 -3.49 5.36 15.27
CA MET A 300 -2.18 5.95 14.99
C MET A 300 -2.32 7.34 14.37
N ASN A 301 -3.31 7.53 13.50
CA ASN A 301 -3.61 8.83 12.91
C ASN A 301 -4.09 9.82 13.99
N MET A 302 -4.96 9.42 14.92
CA MET A 302 -5.33 10.26 16.07
C MET A 302 -4.10 10.70 16.87
N VAL A 303 -3.21 9.76 17.24
CA VAL A 303 -2.01 10.10 18.01
C VAL A 303 -1.13 11.10 17.25
N ARG A 304 -0.96 10.94 15.93
CA ARG A 304 -0.19 11.88 15.12
C ARG A 304 -0.82 13.25 15.01
N PHE A 305 -2.13 13.40 14.90
CA PHE A 305 -2.77 14.73 14.91
C PHE A 305 -2.54 15.48 16.23
N TYR A 306 -2.46 14.76 17.36
CA TYR A 306 -2.11 15.36 18.65
C TYR A 306 -0.64 15.80 18.72
N TYR A 307 0.28 15.11 18.04
CA TYR A 307 1.70 15.46 18.02
C TYR A 307 2.15 16.35 16.85
N SER A 308 1.41 16.42 15.74
CA SER A 308 1.72 17.30 14.60
C SER A 308 1.40 18.77 14.91
N HIS A 309 0.60 19.04 15.94
CA HIS A 309 0.48 20.38 16.52
C HIS A 309 1.68 20.73 17.43
N ALA A 310 2.66 19.83 17.57
CA ALA A 310 3.80 19.97 18.49
C ALA A 310 5.18 19.76 17.84
N SER A 311 5.30 19.28 16.59
CA SER A 311 6.61 19.19 15.94
C SER A 311 6.53 19.19 14.42
N ASP A 312 7.17 20.21 13.84
CA ASP A 312 7.56 20.32 12.45
C ASP A 312 8.74 19.37 12.12
N TYR A 313 8.64 18.68 10.98
CA TYR A 313 9.64 17.93 10.19
C TYR A 313 10.47 16.75 10.79
N ILE A 314 10.51 15.64 10.04
CA ILE A 314 11.70 14.97 9.45
C ILE A 314 11.24 13.68 8.71
N LEU A 315 11.47 13.60 7.40
CA LEU A 315 11.26 12.41 6.55
C LEU A 315 12.55 11.58 6.53
N SER A 316 12.49 10.31 6.96
CA SER A 316 13.61 9.37 6.87
C SER A 316 13.29 8.23 5.91
N ILE A 317 14.19 7.95 4.96
CA ILE A 317 14.19 6.75 4.13
C ILE A 317 14.84 5.61 4.92
N ALA A 318 14.15 4.48 5.08
CA ALA A 318 14.74 3.25 5.61
C ALA A 318 15.52 2.53 4.49
N LYS A 319 16.78 2.17 4.78
CA LYS A 319 17.62 1.30 3.95
C LYS A 319 17.24 -0.16 4.15
#